data_AF-A0A7S2G707-F1
#
_entry.id   AF-A0A7S2G707-F1
#
_cell.length_a   1.000
_cell.length_b   1.000
_cell.length_c   1.000
_cell.angle_alpha   90.00
_cell.angle_beta   90.00
_cell.angle_gamma   90.00
#
_symmetry.space_group_name_H-M   'P 1'
#
loop_
_entity.id
_entity.type
_entity.pdbx_description
1 polymer ?
#
loop_
_entity_poly.entity_id
_entity_poly.type
_entity_poly.pdbx_seq_one_letter_code
_entity_poly.pdbx_strand_id
1 'polypeptide(L)'
;MLFDSRVNYEKYVSRLRAIPTQLAQVCTLLRLGISTGVLPPAVSLEGVPDQLNKTIAALEKEGGTASSYWHAPPPVLEQSDPSTKALGEKASSALSAVRDAFCRLLICVEEEYMPAIASKRDGSVACADLPNGAAMYEECLRFHTGSSKTAEDIHETGKAEVNRISREMKEACLAAGMEQGGSVKEFLEQMQQDPQFTSPNSQAHVDKYRALCMRILPELPKLFSIRCMPRTPFAVVPTPDAQAEAAPGAFYLGGAGDGSRPGTFYVNCSNLPGRPFYEAEALTLHEGIPGHHTQTMLAAENNELPPFRRYMDDKRYSEAPGRYPIDGAFIEGWGLYAESLGHELGLYTSPYQLIGRLDAEMFRACRLVVDTGIHKMGWTVQQSIAYMAEHSADNIQNIATEVKRYCTWPGQATGYKIGELEIRRLRAKFMRAMGPNADLREFHELVLLNGSLPLYIVEELVDEHVKSAAAAPSQASLEVSGEDRIQDQGASGKKGIEQISGYGVLGVMTALALVFVFTQRR
;
A
#
# COMPACT_ATOMS: atom_id res chain seq x y z
N MET A 1 6.93 8.74 18.71
CA MET A 1 7.52 8.17 19.94
C MET A 1 6.61 8.57 21.08
N LEU A 2 6.40 7.72 22.09
CA LEU A 2 5.63 8.10 23.27
C LEU A 2 6.49 9.01 24.17
N PHE A 3 5.87 9.99 24.83
CA PHE A 3 6.54 10.91 25.76
C PHE A 3 5.95 10.80 27.18
N ASP A 4 5.34 9.66 27.48
CA ASP A 4 4.60 9.33 28.70
C ASP A 4 5.47 8.91 29.89
N SER A 5 6.78 8.77 29.70
CA SER A 5 7.71 8.40 30.77
C SER A 5 9.09 9.02 30.57
N ARG A 6 9.83 9.17 31.67
CA ARG A 6 11.23 9.62 31.69
C ARG A 6 12.10 8.76 30.77
N VAL A 7 11.98 7.44 30.87
CA VAL A 7 12.74 6.48 30.05
C VAL A 7 12.48 6.68 28.55
N ASN A 8 11.22 6.92 28.16
CA ASN A 8 10.90 7.16 26.76
C ASN A 8 11.47 8.49 26.25
N TYR A 9 11.44 9.54 27.08
CA TYR A 9 12.06 10.81 26.72
C TYR A 9 13.59 10.75 26.70
N GLU A 10 14.24 9.97 27.57
CA GLU A 10 15.68 9.71 27.48
C GLU A 10 16.07 9.02 26.18
N LYS A 11 15.27 8.05 25.72
CA LYS A 11 15.45 7.43 24.39
C LYS A 11 15.29 8.46 23.26
N TYR A 12 14.33 9.38 23.37
CA TYR A 12 14.17 10.48 22.42
C TYR A 12 15.44 11.35 22.35
N VAL A 13 15.94 11.81 23.49
CA VAL A 13 17.17 12.64 23.56
C VAL A 13 18.37 11.89 22.98
N SER A 14 18.49 10.59 23.25
CA SER A 14 19.54 9.74 22.66
C SER A 14 19.48 9.73 21.13
N ARG A 15 18.27 9.64 20.53
CA ARG A 15 18.10 9.73 19.07
C ARG A 15 18.48 11.10 18.52
N LEU A 16 18.05 12.19 19.17
CA LEU A 16 18.44 13.54 18.75
C LEU A 16 19.95 13.71 18.65
N ARG A 17 20.69 13.16 19.61
CA ARG A 17 22.16 13.21 19.62
C ARG A 17 22.82 12.39 18.51
N ALA A 18 22.14 11.38 17.98
CA ALA A 18 22.64 10.55 16.89
C ALA A 18 22.40 11.17 15.50
N ILE A 19 21.35 11.99 15.34
CA ILE A 19 20.97 12.61 14.05
C ILE A 19 22.14 13.36 13.38
N PRO A 20 22.92 14.22 14.07
CA PRO A 20 24.04 14.91 13.43
C PRO A 20 25.05 13.98 12.74
N THR A 21 25.34 12.83 13.36
CA THR A 21 26.23 11.82 12.77
C THR A 21 25.59 11.19 11.54
N GLN A 22 24.30 10.84 11.62
CA GLN A 22 23.56 10.26 10.50
C GLN A 22 23.52 11.21 9.30
N LEU A 23 23.24 12.50 9.50
CA LEU A 23 23.20 13.49 8.41
C LEU A 23 24.58 13.71 7.77
N ALA A 24 25.66 13.68 8.57
CA ALA A 24 27.02 13.73 8.02
C ALA A 24 27.36 12.49 7.17
N GLN A 25 26.88 11.31 7.59
CA GLN A 25 27.01 10.08 6.80
C GLN A 25 26.20 10.15 5.50
N VAL A 26 25.01 10.77 5.52
CA VAL A 26 24.25 11.04 4.29
C VAL A 26 25.06 11.90 3.33
N CYS A 27 25.65 13.03 3.77
CA CYS A 27 26.54 13.83 2.91
C CYS A 27 27.71 13.02 2.33
N THR A 28 28.25 12.07 3.10
CA THR A 28 29.30 11.16 2.63
C THR A 28 28.80 10.28 1.49
N LEU A 29 27.59 9.71 1.59
CA LEU A 29 26.97 8.91 0.54
C LEU A 29 26.62 9.74 -0.70
N LEU A 30 26.14 10.97 -0.52
CA LEU A 30 25.88 11.90 -1.63
C LEU A 30 27.17 12.17 -2.42
N ARG A 31 28.28 12.48 -1.72
CA ARG A 31 29.60 12.68 -2.35
C ARG A 31 30.13 11.41 -3.01
N LEU A 32 29.85 10.23 -2.45
CA LEU A 32 30.17 8.96 -3.10
C LEU A 32 29.44 8.86 -4.45
N GLY A 33 28.13 9.16 -4.51
CA GLY A 33 27.35 9.23 -5.75
C GLY A 33 27.96 10.18 -6.79
N ILE A 34 28.43 11.36 -6.36
CA ILE A 34 29.16 12.30 -7.24
C ILE A 34 30.41 11.64 -7.82
N SER A 35 31.21 10.97 -6.99
CA SER A 35 32.47 10.36 -7.40
C SER A 35 32.29 9.15 -8.32
N THR A 36 31.24 8.36 -8.12
CA THR A 36 30.93 7.18 -8.94
C THR A 36 30.11 7.51 -10.18
N GLY A 37 29.56 8.72 -10.28
CA GLY A 37 28.65 9.11 -11.36
C GLY A 37 27.25 8.50 -11.24
N VAL A 38 26.94 7.86 -10.11
CA VAL A 38 25.60 7.32 -9.82
C VAL A 38 24.81 8.39 -9.09
N LEU A 39 24.06 9.18 -9.85
CA LEU A 39 23.29 10.33 -9.38
C LEU A 39 21.82 10.21 -9.78
N PRO A 40 20.86 10.63 -8.94
CA PRO A 40 19.45 10.70 -9.31
C PRO A 40 19.23 11.80 -10.35
N PRO A 41 18.08 11.81 -11.05
CA PRO A 41 17.74 12.92 -11.92
C PRO A 41 17.41 14.19 -11.13
N ALA A 42 17.58 15.36 -11.76
CA ALA A 42 17.40 16.67 -11.10
C ALA A 42 15.99 16.83 -10.50
N VAL A 43 14.98 16.28 -11.18
CA VAL A 43 13.57 16.30 -10.73
C VAL A 43 13.37 15.67 -9.35
N SER A 44 14.25 14.75 -8.91
CA SER A 44 14.19 14.13 -7.59
C SER A 44 14.56 15.09 -6.45
N LEU A 45 15.22 16.21 -6.76
CA LEU A 45 15.76 17.14 -5.76
C LEU A 45 15.01 18.48 -5.69
N GLU A 46 14.11 18.78 -6.63
CA GLU A 46 13.44 20.09 -6.76
C GLU A 46 12.81 20.61 -5.45
N GLY A 47 12.23 19.73 -4.62
CA GLY A 47 11.59 20.11 -3.35
C GLY A 47 12.43 19.88 -2.08
N VAL A 48 13.61 19.29 -2.21
CA VAL A 48 14.43 18.88 -1.04
C VAL A 48 14.97 20.09 -0.27
N PRO A 49 15.55 21.13 -0.92
CA PRO A 49 16.00 22.33 -0.21
C PRO A 49 14.89 23.00 0.60
N ASP A 50 13.69 23.14 0.04
CA ASP A 50 12.53 23.72 0.72
C ASP A 50 12.09 22.89 1.94
N GLN A 51 12.12 21.56 1.85
CA GLN A 51 11.83 20.68 2.99
C GLN A 51 12.88 20.81 4.10
N LEU A 52 14.15 20.93 3.75
CA LEU A 52 15.24 21.18 4.69
C LEU A 52 15.08 22.54 5.36
N ASN A 53 14.82 23.60 4.60
CA ASN A 53 14.56 24.95 5.11
C ASN A 53 13.34 24.98 6.06
N LYS A 54 12.23 24.35 5.69
CA LYS A 54 11.05 24.21 6.57
C LYS A 54 11.40 23.47 7.88
N THR A 55 12.23 22.45 7.80
CA THR A 55 12.69 21.69 8.98
C THR A 55 13.60 22.53 9.88
N ILE A 56 14.54 23.27 9.30
CA ILE A 56 15.42 24.21 10.02
C ILE A 56 14.58 25.28 10.71
N ALA A 57 13.66 25.94 10.00
CA ALA A 57 12.77 26.95 10.55
C ALA A 57 11.87 26.39 11.69
N ALA A 58 11.42 25.13 11.57
CA ALA A 58 10.66 24.46 12.62
C ALA A 58 11.49 24.19 13.89
N LEU A 59 12.81 23.98 13.74
CA LEU A 59 13.76 23.82 14.85
C LEU A 59 14.17 25.16 15.49
N GLU A 60 14.03 26.28 14.77
CA GLU A 60 14.33 27.63 15.28
C GLU A 60 13.22 28.23 16.15
N LYS A 61 11.96 27.87 15.90
CA LYS A 61 10.84 28.30 16.75
C LYS A 61 11.04 27.77 18.18
N GLU A 62 11.06 28.68 19.15
CA GLU A 62 11.44 28.44 20.54
C GLU A 62 10.82 27.15 21.13
N GLY A 63 11.67 26.29 21.69
CA GLY A 63 11.29 25.03 22.35
C GLY A 63 10.87 23.88 21.42
N GLY A 64 10.95 24.05 20.09
CA GLY A 64 10.52 23.04 19.11
C GLY A 64 9.00 22.73 19.14
N THR A 65 8.23 23.46 19.97
CA THR A 65 6.80 23.22 20.23
C THR A 65 5.89 23.51 19.03
N ALA A 66 6.41 24.16 17.98
CA ALA A 66 5.70 24.36 16.72
C ALA A 66 5.60 23.09 15.86
N SER A 67 6.31 22.02 16.23
CA SER A 67 6.35 20.74 15.53
C SER A 67 5.84 19.62 16.44
N SER A 68 5.02 18.72 15.91
CA SER A 68 4.61 17.50 16.63
C SER A 68 5.79 16.54 16.91
N TYR A 69 6.97 16.81 16.37
CA TYR A 69 8.14 15.93 16.41
C TYR A 69 9.28 16.43 17.31
N TRP A 70 9.44 17.75 17.50
CA TRP A 70 10.62 18.36 18.12
C TRP A 70 10.31 18.88 19.53
N HIS A 71 10.36 18.04 20.56
CA HIS A 71 9.97 18.46 21.92
C HIS A 71 11.18 18.84 22.78
N ALA A 72 11.16 20.04 23.36
CA ALA A 72 11.96 20.43 24.51
C ALA A 72 11.31 21.63 25.24
N PRO A 73 10.80 21.49 26.48
CA PRO A 73 10.95 20.37 27.42
C PRO A 73 10.07 19.14 27.10
N PRO A 74 10.19 18.03 27.85
CA PRO A 74 9.27 16.90 27.72
C PRO A 74 7.80 17.33 27.90
N PRO A 75 6.88 16.96 27.00
CA PRO A 75 5.53 17.53 26.96
C PRO A 75 4.60 17.05 28.09
N VAL A 76 4.83 15.84 28.64
CA VAL A 76 3.92 15.19 29.62
C VAL A 76 4.53 15.10 31.02
N LEU A 77 5.84 15.32 31.17
CA LEU A 77 6.52 15.16 32.46
C LEU A 77 6.39 16.40 33.34
N GLU A 78 6.42 16.22 34.66
CA GLU A 78 6.35 17.31 35.62
C GLU A 78 7.61 18.19 35.56
N GLN A 79 7.43 19.47 35.26
CA GLN A 79 8.53 20.41 34.99
C GLN A 79 9.18 20.98 36.27
N SER A 80 8.51 20.83 37.42
CA SER A 80 9.03 21.24 38.74
C SER A 80 10.22 20.38 39.19
N ASP A 81 10.30 19.13 38.72
CA ASP A 81 11.37 18.19 39.02
C ASP A 81 12.70 18.66 38.37
N PRO A 82 13.74 18.97 39.16
CA PRO A 82 15.04 19.40 38.64
C PRO A 82 15.64 18.44 37.61
N SER A 83 15.39 17.14 37.75
CA SER A 83 15.88 16.13 36.82
C SER A 83 15.08 16.11 35.51
N THR A 84 13.83 16.54 35.49
CA THR A 84 13.06 16.79 34.25
C THR A 84 13.59 18.02 33.54
N LYS A 85 13.85 19.10 34.28
CA LYS A 85 14.45 20.32 33.73
C LYS A 85 15.81 20.06 33.08
N ALA A 86 16.70 19.34 33.76
CA ALA A 86 18.00 18.95 33.21
C ALA A 86 17.88 18.09 31.95
N LEU A 87 16.84 17.25 31.84
CA LEU A 87 16.59 16.44 30.66
C LEU A 87 16.03 17.28 29.49
N GLY A 88 15.21 18.29 29.80
CA GLY A 88 14.79 19.33 28.84
C GLY A 88 15.98 20.10 28.27
N GLU A 89 16.90 20.57 29.12
CA GLU A 89 18.13 21.28 28.69
C GLU A 89 19.01 20.41 27.78
N LYS A 90 19.16 19.12 28.10
CA LYS A 90 19.84 18.14 27.24
C LYS A 90 19.16 17.99 25.87
N ALA A 91 17.83 18.03 25.84
CA ALA A 91 17.06 17.98 24.60
C ALA A 91 17.26 19.25 23.77
N SER A 92 17.17 20.44 24.39
CA SER A 92 17.41 21.72 23.72
C SER A 92 18.80 21.81 23.09
N SER A 93 19.83 21.39 23.84
CA SER A 93 21.20 21.32 23.31
C SER A 93 21.30 20.35 22.11
N ALA A 94 20.67 19.18 22.20
CA ALA A 94 20.65 18.22 21.10
C ALA A 94 19.88 18.76 19.87
N LEU A 95 18.75 19.45 20.06
CA LEU A 95 17.98 20.08 18.98
C LEU A 95 18.79 21.18 18.27
N SER A 96 19.58 21.99 18.99
CA SER A 96 20.51 22.94 18.35
C SER A 96 21.52 22.22 17.45
N ALA A 97 22.10 21.12 17.93
CA ALA A 97 23.04 20.34 17.14
C ALA A 97 22.39 19.68 15.91
N VAL A 98 21.12 19.27 16.04
CA VAL A 98 20.29 18.76 14.93
C VAL A 98 20.06 19.85 13.89
N ARG A 99 19.65 21.06 14.30
CA ARG A 99 19.48 22.21 13.40
C ARG A 99 20.76 22.49 12.63
N ASP A 100 21.90 22.62 13.32
CA ASP A 100 23.18 22.90 12.68
C ASP A 100 23.58 21.78 11.70
N ALA A 101 23.20 20.53 11.97
CA ALA A 101 23.42 19.42 11.05
C ALA A 101 22.51 19.49 9.81
N PHE A 102 21.26 19.91 9.95
CA PHE A 102 20.38 20.18 8.80
C PHE A 102 20.90 21.34 7.95
N CYS A 103 21.43 22.42 8.56
CA CYS A 103 22.07 23.50 7.79
C CYS A 103 23.27 22.99 6.97
N ARG A 104 24.12 22.14 7.56
CA ARG A 104 25.23 21.49 6.83
C ARG A 104 24.75 20.57 5.71
N LEU A 105 23.66 19.83 5.93
CA LEU A 105 23.06 19.00 4.88
C LEU A 105 22.52 19.86 3.73
N LEU A 106 21.82 20.96 4.04
CA LEU A 106 21.32 21.90 3.04
C LEU A 106 22.46 22.43 2.16
N ILE A 107 23.55 22.90 2.76
CA ILE A 107 24.76 23.35 2.03
C ILE A 107 25.31 22.22 1.15
N CYS A 108 25.46 21.00 1.70
CA CYS A 108 25.94 19.85 0.91
C CYS A 108 25.03 19.53 -0.27
N VAL A 109 23.72 19.70 -0.13
CA VAL A 109 22.74 19.45 -1.20
C VAL A 109 22.81 20.55 -2.26
N GLU A 110 22.73 21.82 -1.86
CA GLU A 110 22.65 22.98 -2.77
C GLU A 110 23.97 23.31 -3.45
N GLU A 111 25.10 23.27 -2.72
CA GLU A 111 26.40 23.72 -3.23
C GLU A 111 27.23 22.60 -3.86
N GLU A 112 27.00 21.34 -3.48
CA GLU A 112 27.79 20.21 -3.98
C GLU A 112 26.95 19.24 -4.83
N TYR A 113 25.84 18.73 -4.29
CA TYR A 113 25.13 17.61 -4.89
C TYR A 113 24.27 18.00 -6.10
N MET A 114 23.45 19.04 -5.99
CA MET A 114 22.60 19.51 -7.09
C MET A 114 23.42 20.04 -8.29
N PRO A 115 24.50 20.82 -8.11
CA PRO A 115 25.39 21.20 -9.22
C PRO A 115 26.06 19.99 -9.88
N ALA A 116 26.42 18.96 -9.11
CA ALA A 116 26.95 17.72 -9.66
C ALA A 116 25.91 16.95 -10.50
N ILE A 117 24.64 16.91 -10.08
CA ILE A 117 23.55 16.32 -10.89
C ILE A 117 23.42 17.08 -12.21
N ALA A 118 23.34 18.41 -12.16
CA ALA A 118 23.17 19.24 -13.35
C ALA A 118 24.30 19.04 -14.37
N SER A 119 25.55 18.94 -13.89
CA SER A 119 26.72 18.75 -14.77
C SER A 119 26.89 17.32 -15.28
N LYS A 120 26.53 16.30 -14.51
CA LYS A 120 26.83 14.89 -14.85
C LYS A 120 25.70 14.14 -15.54
N ARG A 121 24.45 14.62 -15.42
CA ARG A 121 23.28 13.95 -16.02
C ARG A 121 22.77 14.58 -17.31
N ASP A 122 23.20 15.80 -17.64
CA ASP A 122 22.80 16.52 -18.88
C ASP A 122 21.28 16.47 -19.14
N GLY A 123 20.47 16.68 -18.10
CA GLY A 123 19.00 16.66 -18.18
C GLY A 123 18.36 15.27 -18.29
N SER A 124 19.13 14.18 -18.36
CA SER A 124 18.60 12.82 -18.37
C SER A 124 17.83 12.47 -17.10
N VAL A 125 16.66 11.88 -17.29
CA VAL A 125 15.79 11.33 -16.23
C VAL A 125 15.82 9.80 -16.13
N ALA A 126 16.55 9.12 -17.02
CA ALA A 126 16.52 7.67 -17.14
C ALA A 126 17.58 6.99 -16.27
N CYS A 127 17.20 5.95 -15.52
CA CYS A 127 18.18 5.08 -14.85
C CYS A 127 19.14 4.43 -15.85
N ALA A 128 18.69 4.13 -17.08
CA ALA A 128 19.53 3.53 -18.12
C ALA A 128 20.75 4.36 -18.53
N ASP A 129 20.70 5.69 -18.35
CA ASP A 129 21.81 6.59 -18.71
C ASP A 129 22.91 6.67 -17.63
N LEU A 130 22.73 5.97 -16.51
CA LEU A 130 23.76 5.83 -15.50
C LEU A 130 24.90 4.89 -15.96
N PRO A 131 26.07 4.91 -15.29
CA PRO A 131 27.06 3.87 -15.46
C PRO A 131 26.46 2.48 -15.21
N ASN A 132 26.51 1.60 -16.22
CA ASN A 132 25.83 0.28 -16.21
C ASN A 132 24.29 0.36 -16.03
N GLY A 133 23.68 1.48 -16.39
CA GLY A 133 22.28 1.79 -16.13
C GLY A 133 21.28 0.83 -16.76
N ALA A 134 21.53 0.37 -18.00
CA ALA A 134 20.63 -0.58 -18.66
C ALA A 134 20.50 -1.89 -17.88
N ALA A 135 21.61 -2.47 -17.42
CA ALA A 135 21.60 -3.67 -16.58
C ALA A 135 20.99 -3.39 -15.20
N MET A 136 21.25 -2.21 -14.63
CA MET A 136 20.61 -1.77 -13.39
C MET A 136 19.09 -1.68 -13.52
N TYR A 137 18.56 -1.20 -14.65
CA TYR A 137 17.12 -1.09 -14.84
C TYR A 137 16.44 -2.46 -14.96
N GLU A 138 17.03 -3.41 -15.69
CA GLU A 138 16.53 -4.79 -15.72
C GLU A 138 16.54 -5.44 -14.32
N GLU A 139 17.57 -5.14 -13.50
CA GLU A 139 17.63 -5.57 -12.11
C GLU A 139 16.51 -4.95 -11.26
N CYS A 140 16.24 -3.65 -11.44
CA CYS A 140 15.14 -2.96 -10.77
C CYS A 140 13.79 -3.58 -11.14
N LEU A 141 13.55 -3.88 -12.42
CA LEU A 141 12.34 -4.57 -12.86
C LEU A 141 12.20 -5.94 -12.22
N ARG A 142 13.26 -6.75 -12.20
CA ARG A 142 13.23 -8.06 -11.55
C ARG A 142 13.00 -7.95 -10.05
N PHE A 143 13.64 -6.99 -9.38
CA PHE A 143 13.46 -6.74 -7.95
C PHE A 143 12.01 -6.37 -7.60
N HIS A 144 11.40 -5.47 -8.37
CA HIS A 144 10.05 -4.99 -8.09
C HIS A 144 8.93 -5.92 -8.58
N THR A 145 9.16 -6.67 -9.67
CA THR A 145 8.15 -7.55 -10.25
C THR A 145 8.27 -9.00 -9.80
N GLY A 146 9.45 -9.43 -9.35
CA GLY A 146 9.75 -10.86 -9.14
C GLY A 146 9.68 -11.69 -10.43
N SER A 147 9.64 -11.05 -11.61
CA SER A 147 9.46 -11.69 -12.90
C SER A 147 10.73 -11.61 -13.75
N SER A 148 10.83 -12.48 -14.75
CA SER A 148 11.90 -12.45 -15.76
C SER A 148 11.50 -11.68 -17.03
N LYS A 149 10.44 -10.88 -16.97
CA LYS A 149 9.98 -10.08 -18.12
C LYS A 149 10.98 -8.97 -18.40
N THR A 150 11.27 -8.76 -19.68
CA THR A 150 12.11 -7.63 -20.12
C THR A 150 11.33 -6.31 -20.03
N ALA A 151 12.04 -5.18 -20.05
CA ALA A 151 11.43 -3.86 -20.16
C ALA A 151 10.47 -3.75 -21.37
N GLU A 152 10.85 -4.31 -22.51
CA GLU A 152 10.02 -4.38 -23.73
C GLU A 152 8.73 -5.20 -23.50
N ASP A 153 8.83 -6.38 -22.87
CA ASP A 153 7.67 -7.20 -22.55
C ASP A 153 6.68 -6.46 -21.63
N ILE A 154 7.21 -5.76 -20.63
CA ILE A 154 6.40 -4.96 -19.69
C ILE A 154 5.75 -3.78 -20.41
N HIS A 155 6.47 -3.11 -21.31
CA HIS A 155 5.95 -2.00 -22.09
C HIS A 155 4.78 -2.43 -22.98
N GLU A 156 4.93 -3.52 -23.72
CA GLU A 156 3.87 -4.04 -24.58
C GLU A 156 2.69 -4.62 -23.76
N THR A 157 2.96 -5.23 -22.60
CA THR A 157 1.91 -5.62 -21.65
C THR A 157 1.11 -4.39 -21.19
N GLY A 158 1.79 -3.29 -20.87
CA GLY A 158 1.17 -2.02 -20.52
C GLY A 158 0.26 -1.48 -21.63
N LYS A 159 0.74 -1.42 -22.86
CA LYS A 159 -0.04 -0.98 -24.02
C LYS A 159 -1.26 -1.88 -24.28
N ALA A 160 -1.11 -3.19 -24.11
CA ALA A 160 -2.20 -4.14 -24.26
C ALA A 160 -3.30 -3.90 -23.20
N GLU A 161 -2.91 -3.68 -21.95
CA GLU A 161 -3.85 -3.38 -20.86
C GLU A 161 -4.51 -2.01 -21.01
N VAL A 162 -3.76 -0.97 -21.39
CA VAL A 162 -4.33 0.35 -21.73
C VAL A 162 -5.41 0.17 -22.81
N ASN A 163 -5.10 -0.53 -23.90
CA ASN A 163 -6.08 -0.76 -24.97
C ASN A 163 -7.31 -1.55 -24.50
N ARG A 164 -7.15 -2.54 -23.61
CA ARG A 164 -8.28 -3.29 -23.04
C ARG A 164 -9.16 -2.38 -22.18
N ILE A 165 -8.56 -1.66 -21.25
CA ILE A 165 -9.27 -0.79 -20.31
C ILE A 165 -9.94 0.36 -21.07
N SER A 166 -9.33 0.93 -22.12
CA SER A 166 -9.97 1.96 -22.95
C SER A 166 -11.28 1.49 -23.60
N ARG A 167 -11.37 0.21 -23.98
CA ARG A 167 -12.62 -0.35 -24.54
C ARG A 167 -13.69 -0.47 -23.46
N GLU A 168 -13.34 -1.04 -22.30
CA GLU A 168 -14.26 -1.17 -21.16
C GLU A 168 -14.70 0.21 -20.63
N MET A 169 -13.79 1.18 -20.60
CA MET A 169 -14.06 2.56 -20.22
C MET A 169 -15.07 3.19 -21.16
N LYS A 170 -14.89 3.02 -22.48
CA LYS A 170 -15.84 3.52 -23.47
C LYS A 170 -17.24 2.93 -23.25
N GLU A 171 -17.34 1.62 -23.02
CA GLU A 171 -18.61 0.96 -22.73
C GLU A 171 -19.27 1.50 -21.46
N ALA A 172 -18.49 1.70 -20.40
CA ALA A 172 -18.97 2.28 -19.15
C ALA A 172 -19.43 3.74 -19.32
N CYS A 173 -18.71 4.57 -20.07
CA CYS A 173 -19.13 5.93 -20.40
C CYS A 173 -20.42 5.96 -21.22
N LEU A 174 -20.58 5.08 -22.22
CA LEU A 174 -21.83 4.96 -22.97
C LEU A 174 -23.00 4.56 -22.06
N ALA A 175 -22.77 3.62 -21.14
CA ALA A 175 -23.77 3.23 -20.14
C ALA A 175 -24.09 4.36 -19.15
N ALA A 176 -23.15 5.27 -18.91
CA ALA A 176 -23.33 6.47 -18.08
C ALA A 176 -24.05 7.62 -18.83
N GLY A 177 -24.31 7.48 -20.13
CA GLY A 177 -25.03 8.47 -20.94
C GLY A 177 -24.15 9.27 -21.90
N MET A 178 -22.88 8.90 -22.10
CA MET A 178 -22.05 9.47 -23.16
C MET A 178 -22.67 9.17 -24.53
N GLU A 179 -22.69 10.15 -25.43
CA GLU A 179 -23.16 9.94 -26.81
C GLU A 179 -22.28 8.95 -27.57
N GLN A 180 -22.84 8.23 -28.55
CA GLN A 180 -22.13 7.19 -29.32
C GLN A 180 -20.87 7.72 -30.06
N GLY A 181 -20.89 8.98 -30.48
CA GLY A 181 -19.76 9.69 -31.09
C GLY A 181 -18.94 10.54 -30.11
N GLY A 182 -19.26 10.51 -28.82
CA GLY A 182 -18.62 11.32 -27.80
C GLY A 182 -17.19 10.88 -27.48
N SER A 183 -16.39 11.82 -27.04
CA SER A 183 -15.02 11.57 -26.56
C SER A 183 -15.04 11.10 -25.11
N VAL A 184 -14.42 9.94 -24.84
CA VAL A 184 -14.22 9.44 -23.47
C VAL A 184 -13.48 10.48 -22.63
N LYS A 185 -12.44 11.11 -23.20
CA LYS A 185 -11.66 12.14 -22.51
C LYS A 185 -12.55 13.32 -22.08
N GLU A 186 -13.34 13.86 -23.00
CA GLU A 186 -14.23 14.99 -22.69
C GLU A 186 -15.28 14.60 -21.64
N PHE A 187 -15.78 13.35 -21.69
CA PHE A 187 -16.72 12.84 -20.70
C PHE A 187 -16.09 12.74 -19.29
N LEU A 188 -14.86 12.25 -19.20
CA LEU A 188 -14.12 12.18 -17.93
C LEU A 188 -13.79 13.59 -17.39
N GLU A 189 -13.42 14.53 -18.26
CA GLU A 189 -13.22 15.94 -17.88
C GLU A 189 -14.53 16.58 -17.35
N GLN A 190 -15.68 16.27 -17.96
CA GLN A 190 -16.99 16.69 -17.44
C GLN A 190 -17.28 16.08 -16.06
N MET A 191 -17.01 14.79 -15.89
CA MET A 191 -17.16 14.13 -14.59
C MET A 191 -16.27 14.75 -13.50
N GLN A 192 -15.03 15.13 -13.81
CA GLN A 192 -14.15 15.80 -12.84
C GLN A 192 -14.72 17.15 -12.37
N GLN A 193 -15.46 17.85 -13.23
CA GLN A 193 -16.03 19.16 -12.93
C GLN A 193 -17.42 19.08 -12.29
N ASP A 194 -18.06 17.91 -12.31
CA ASP A 194 -19.41 17.74 -11.79
C ASP A 194 -19.41 17.72 -10.24
N PRO A 195 -20.10 18.70 -9.60
CA PRO A 195 -20.16 18.78 -8.14
C PRO A 195 -20.75 17.53 -7.47
N GLN A 196 -21.52 16.69 -8.18
CA GLN A 196 -22.10 15.48 -7.61
C GLN A 196 -21.03 14.46 -7.15
N PHE A 197 -19.83 14.50 -7.74
CA PHE A 197 -18.74 13.60 -7.40
C PHE A 197 -17.78 14.19 -6.38
N THR A 198 -17.92 15.46 -6.02
CA THR A 198 -17.07 16.13 -5.04
C THR A 198 -17.65 16.02 -3.64
N SER A 199 -16.80 15.74 -2.65
CA SER A 199 -17.22 15.75 -1.25
C SER A 199 -17.47 17.17 -0.75
N PRO A 200 -18.55 17.42 0.01
CA PRO A 200 -18.86 18.77 0.50
C PRO A 200 -17.90 19.24 1.60
N ASN A 201 -17.26 18.31 2.32
CA ASN A 201 -16.25 18.58 3.35
C ASN A 201 -15.48 17.29 3.72
N SER A 202 -14.40 17.45 4.48
CA SER A 202 -13.53 16.35 4.91
C SER A 202 -14.26 15.26 5.70
N GLN A 203 -15.22 15.63 6.54
CA GLN A 203 -15.98 14.67 7.36
C GLN A 203 -16.84 13.76 6.47
N ALA A 204 -17.60 14.34 5.54
CA ALA A 204 -18.39 13.59 4.57
C ALA A 204 -17.52 12.71 3.67
N HIS A 205 -16.32 13.18 3.31
CA HIS A 205 -15.36 12.39 2.54
C HIS A 205 -14.94 11.13 3.30
N VAL A 206 -14.44 11.27 4.53
CA VAL A 206 -14.03 10.12 5.37
C VAL A 206 -15.20 9.18 5.68
N ASP A 207 -16.39 9.72 5.95
CA ASP A 207 -17.57 8.91 6.25
C ASP A 207 -18.02 8.06 5.07
N LYS A 208 -17.80 8.50 3.83
CA LYS A 208 -18.02 7.66 2.64
C LYS A 208 -17.16 6.40 2.69
N TYR A 209 -15.86 6.52 2.96
CA TYR A 209 -14.96 5.36 3.06
C TYR A 209 -15.34 4.43 4.21
N ARG A 210 -15.75 4.99 5.36
CA ARG A 210 -16.27 4.20 6.49
C ARG A 210 -17.52 3.41 6.11
N ALA A 211 -18.48 4.06 5.44
CA ALA A 211 -19.70 3.41 4.97
C ALA A 211 -19.41 2.31 3.94
N LEU A 212 -18.42 2.52 3.06
CA LEU A 212 -17.96 1.49 2.12
C LEU A 212 -17.38 0.27 2.84
N CYS A 213 -16.54 0.47 3.85
CA CYS A 213 -16.02 -0.64 4.67
C CYS A 213 -17.16 -1.44 5.32
N MET A 214 -18.15 -0.75 5.90
CA MET A 214 -19.33 -1.39 6.52
C MET A 214 -20.20 -2.15 5.51
N ARG A 215 -20.22 -1.73 4.24
CA ARG A 215 -20.92 -2.43 3.17
C ARG A 215 -20.15 -3.67 2.69
N ILE A 216 -18.81 -3.61 2.66
CA ILE A 216 -17.95 -4.71 2.16
C ILE A 216 -17.85 -5.85 3.19
N LEU A 217 -17.72 -5.53 4.49
CA LEU A 217 -17.48 -6.52 5.55
C LEU A 217 -18.42 -7.74 5.51
N PRO A 218 -19.76 -7.59 5.40
CA PRO A 218 -20.68 -8.73 5.37
C PRO A 218 -20.56 -9.59 4.11
N GLU A 219 -19.98 -9.04 3.04
CA GLU A 219 -19.84 -9.70 1.74
C GLU A 219 -18.56 -10.53 1.66
N LEU A 220 -17.55 -10.21 2.48
CA LEU A 220 -16.24 -10.91 2.48
C LEU A 220 -16.34 -12.44 2.62
N PRO A 221 -17.23 -13.03 3.46
CA PRO A 221 -17.35 -14.49 3.57
C PRO A 221 -17.72 -15.22 2.27
N LYS A 222 -18.20 -14.50 1.24
CA LYS A 222 -18.44 -15.06 -0.10
C LYS A 222 -17.13 -15.44 -0.81
N LEU A 223 -16.05 -14.70 -0.53
CA LEU A 223 -14.77 -14.82 -1.25
C LEU A 223 -13.61 -15.19 -0.32
N PHE A 224 -13.72 -14.97 0.98
CA PHE A 224 -12.68 -15.20 1.97
C PHE A 224 -13.16 -16.14 3.06
N SER A 225 -12.30 -17.06 3.48
CA SER A 225 -12.58 -17.87 4.66
C SER A 225 -12.42 -17.03 5.94
N ILE A 226 -12.89 -17.57 7.06
CA ILE A 226 -12.72 -16.94 8.37
C ILE A 226 -11.24 -16.77 8.76
N ARG A 227 -10.33 -17.59 8.19
CA ARG A 227 -8.89 -17.50 8.43
C ARG A 227 -8.28 -16.25 7.79
N CYS A 228 -8.91 -15.73 6.73
CA CYS A 228 -8.50 -14.50 6.04
C CYS A 228 -9.19 -13.24 6.59
N MET A 229 -9.68 -13.28 7.83
CA MET A 229 -10.26 -12.12 8.51
C MET A 229 -9.31 -11.67 9.63
N PRO A 230 -8.65 -10.50 9.50
CA PRO A 230 -7.81 -9.96 10.57
C PRO A 230 -8.59 -9.74 11.87
N ARG A 231 -7.92 -9.94 13.01
CA ARG A 231 -8.46 -9.60 14.34
C ARG A 231 -8.10 -8.20 14.80
N THR A 232 -7.05 -7.62 14.23
CA THR A 232 -6.55 -6.29 14.58
C THR A 232 -7.62 -5.23 14.29
N PRO A 233 -7.85 -4.27 15.21
CA PRO A 233 -8.75 -3.17 14.95
C PRO A 233 -8.39 -2.39 13.68
N PHE A 234 -9.41 -1.95 12.95
CA PHE A 234 -9.27 -1.19 11.71
C PHE A 234 -9.85 0.21 11.86
N ALA A 235 -9.11 1.23 11.45
CA ALA A 235 -9.50 2.62 11.53
C ALA A 235 -9.44 3.30 10.16
N VAL A 236 -10.45 4.11 9.86
CA VAL A 236 -10.46 5.01 8.69
C VAL A 236 -10.47 6.45 9.21
N VAL A 237 -9.42 7.21 8.90
CA VAL A 237 -9.16 8.54 9.47
C VAL A 237 -8.69 9.52 8.39
N PRO A 238 -8.86 10.83 8.56
CA PRO A 238 -8.27 11.79 7.64
C PRO A 238 -6.73 11.77 7.75
N THR A 239 -6.05 12.01 6.63
CA THR A 239 -4.61 12.31 6.62
C THR A 239 -4.35 13.58 7.45
N PRO A 240 -3.36 13.59 8.35
CA PRO A 240 -3.04 14.78 9.14
C PRO A 240 -2.70 15.99 8.25
N ASP A 241 -3.25 17.16 8.57
CA ASP A 241 -3.11 18.39 7.76
C ASP A 241 -1.66 18.73 7.40
N ALA A 242 -0.73 18.53 8.34
CA ALA A 242 0.70 18.79 8.14
C ALA A 242 1.36 17.93 7.04
N GLN A 243 0.72 16.85 6.62
CA GLN A 243 1.19 15.92 5.59
C GLN A 243 0.25 15.88 4.38
N ALA A 244 -0.97 16.39 4.49
CA ALA A 244 -2.05 16.15 3.54
C ALA A 244 -1.72 16.65 2.12
N GLU A 245 -1.10 17.82 1.98
CA GLU A 245 -0.75 18.38 0.65
C GLU A 245 0.26 17.51 -0.12
N ALA A 246 1.18 16.85 0.57
CA ALA A 246 2.20 15.99 -0.03
C ALA A 246 1.79 14.50 -0.07
N ALA A 247 0.69 14.13 0.56
CA ALA A 247 0.21 12.76 0.65
C ALA A 247 -0.57 12.35 -0.61
N PRO A 248 -0.58 11.04 -0.96
CA PRO A 248 -1.47 10.51 -1.99
C PRO A 248 -2.95 10.67 -1.59
N GLY A 249 -3.88 10.33 -2.49
CA GLY A 249 -5.32 10.39 -2.20
C GLY A 249 -5.76 9.52 -1.02
N ALA A 250 -5.02 8.45 -0.79
CA ALA A 250 -5.24 7.48 0.27
C ALA A 250 -3.94 6.70 0.52
N PHE A 251 -3.76 6.18 1.73
CA PHE A 251 -2.70 5.21 2.03
C PHE A 251 -3.03 4.41 3.30
N TYR A 252 -2.48 3.20 3.39
CA TYR A 252 -2.60 2.34 4.55
C TYR A 252 -1.31 2.26 5.37
N LEU A 253 -1.46 2.28 6.71
CA LEU A 253 -0.39 1.94 7.64
C LEU A 253 -0.77 0.74 8.51
N GLY A 254 0.14 -0.24 8.57
CA GLY A 254 -0.01 -1.46 9.36
C GLY A 254 -0.18 -1.22 10.86
N GLY A 255 -1.11 -1.96 11.46
CA GLY A 255 -1.31 -2.03 12.90
C GLY A 255 -0.18 -2.76 13.62
N ALA A 256 -0.31 -2.88 14.95
CA ALA A 256 0.54 -3.77 15.72
C ALA A 256 -0.11 -5.16 15.75
N GLY A 257 0.67 -6.21 15.48
CA GLY A 257 0.15 -7.59 15.44
C GLY A 257 -0.36 -8.13 16.78
N ASP A 258 -0.11 -7.42 17.88
CA ASP A 258 -0.67 -7.68 19.21
C ASP A 258 -1.99 -6.92 19.46
N GLY A 259 -2.48 -6.16 18.49
CA GLY A 259 -3.70 -5.35 18.58
C GLY A 259 -3.55 -4.02 19.31
N SER A 260 -2.37 -3.67 19.84
CA SER A 260 -2.15 -2.45 20.61
C SER A 260 -2.26 -1.15 19.79
N ARG A 261 -2.13 -1.26 18.46
CA ARG A 261 -2.31 -0.17 17.50
C ARG A 261 -3.16 -0.64 16.32
N PRO A 262 -4.24 0.07 15.95
CA PRO A 262 -5.06 -0.30 14.81
C PRO A 262 -4.29 -0.22 13.50
N GLY A 263 -4.67 -1.06 12.55
CA GLY A 263 -4.40 -0.80 11.13
C GLY A 263 -5.17 0.45 10.71
N THR A 264 -4.52 1.38 10.04
CA THR A 264 -5.10 2.70 9.77
C THR A 264 -5.07 3.01 8.28
N PHE A 265 -6.26 3.15 7.70
CA PHE A 265 -6.49 3.68 6.37
C PHE A 265 -6.66 5.21 6.48
N TYR A 266 -5.67 5.93 5.97
CA TYR A 266 -5.67 7.39 5.86
C TYR A 266 -6.31 7.83 4.54
N VAL A 267 -7.30 8.72 4.65
CA VAL A 267 -7.99 9.32 3.52
C VAL A 267 -7.59 10.78 3.42
N ASN A 268 -7.06 11.20 2.28
CA ASN A 268 -6.60 12.57 2.09
C ASN A 268 -7.76 13.50 1.75
N CYS A 269 -8.04 14.45 2.64
CA CYS A 269 -9.09 15.44 2.45
C CYS A 269 -8.57 16.78 1.91
N SER A 270 -7.28 16.89 1.57
CA SER A 270 -6.78 18.07 0.86
C SER A 270 -7.29 18.06 -0.58
N ASN A 271 -7.64 19.24 -1.09
CA ASN A 271 -8.13 19.42 -2.46
C ASN A 271 -9.26 18.44 -2.84
N LEU A 272 -10.39 18.44 -2.11
CA LEU A 272 -11.52 17.52 -2.35
C LEU A 272 -12.02 17.45 -3.80
N PRO A 273 -12.02 18.53 -4.61
CA PRO A 273 -12.35 18.42 -6.04
C PRO A 273 -11.45 17.46 -6.82
N GLY A 274 -10.18 17.32 -6.42
CA GLY A 274 -9.24 16.33 -6.96
C GLY A 274 -9.30 14.96 -6.27
N ARG A 275 -10.33 14.70 -5.44
CA ARG A 275 -10.54 13.46 -4.68
C ARG A 275 -12.00 12.97 -4.86
N PRO A 276 -12.37 12.59 -6.09
CA PRO A 276 -13.76 12.32 -6.44
C PRO A 276 -14.30 11.03 -5.79
N PHE A 277 -15.62 10.99 -5.55
CA PHE A 277 -16.29 9.83 -4.94
C PHE A 277 -16.35 8.60 -5.83
N TYR A 278 -16.22 8.73 -7.15
CA TYR A 278 -16.27 7.59 -8.05
C TYR A 278 -15.07 6.63 -7.88
N GLU A 279 -13.93 7.11 -7.35
CA GLU A 279 -12.76 6.28 -7.03
C GLU A 279 -12.84 5.59 -5.66
N ALA A 280 -13.73 6.06 -4.78
CA ALA A 280 -13.73 5.68 -3.37
C ALA A 280 -13.91 4.16 -3.15
N GLU A 281 -14.67 3.48 -4.02
CA GLU A 281 -14.88 2.02 -3.94
C GLU A 281 -13.59 1.25 -4.23
N ALA A 282 -12.88 1.61 -5.31
CA ALA A 282 -11.60 1.01 -5.65
C ALA A 282 -10.56 1.27 -4.56
N LEU A 283 -10.42 2.52 -4.11
CA LEU A 283 -9.48 2.86 -3.03
C LEU A 283 -9.80 2.16 -1.70
N THR A 284 -11.09 1.97 -1.37
CA THR A 284 -11.48 1.22 -0.16
C THR A 284 -11.07 -0.25 -0.24
N LEU A 285 -11.25 -0.88 -1.40
CA LEU A 285 -10.83 -2.25 -1.63
C LEU A 285 -9.30 -2.38 -1.59
N HIS A 286 -8.58 -1.40 -2.17
CA HIS A 286 -7.12 -1.40 -2.27
C HIS A 286 -6.42 -1.21 -0.91
N GLU A 287 -6.75 -0.13 -0.20
CA GLU A 287 -6.06 0.25 1.04
C GLU A 287 -6.65 -0.46 2.27
N GLY A 288 -7.94 -0.75 2.22
CA GLY A 288 -8.69 -1.34 3.31
C GLY A 288 -8.90 -2.83 3.11
N ILE A 289 -10.16 -3.19 2.98
CA ILE A 289 -10.64 -4.58 2.99
C ILE A 289 -11.21 -4.94 1.62
N PRO A 290 -10.78 -6.05 0.98
CA PRO A 290 -9.81 -7.04 1.45
C PRO A 290 -8.35 -6.75 1.04
N GLY A 291 -7.98 -5.51 0.70
CA GLY A 291 -6.65 -5.14 0.23
C GLY A 291 -5.56 -5.10 1.33
N HIS A 292 -4.81 -3.99 1.39
CA HIS A 292 -3.61 -3.86 2.22
C HIS A 292 -3.86 -4.12 3.71
N HIS A 293 -5.01 -3.71 4.27
CA HIS A 293 -5.31 -4.01 5.66
C HIS A 293 -5.36 -5.52 5.90
N THR A 294 -6.12 -6.25 5.08
CA THR A 294 -6.26 -7.69 5.21
C THR A 294 -4.91 -8.38 5.01
N GLN A 295 -4.21 -8.06 3.93
CA GLN A 295 -2.93 -8.69 3.59
C GLN A 295 -1.84 -8.42 4.65
N THR A 296 -1.71 -7.17 5.12
CA THR A 296 -0.70 -6.80 6.11
C THR A 296 -1.00 -7.42 7.48
N MET A 297 -2.26 -7.34 7.95
CA MET A 297 -2.58 -7.78 9.29
C MET A 297 -2.58 -9.30 9.44
N LEU A 298 -2.96 -10.06 8.40
CA LEU A 298 -2.85 -11.52 8.44
C LEU A 298 -1.40 -11.97 8.62
N ALA A 299 -0.44 -11.33 7.94
CA ALA A 299 0.98 -11.61 8.13
C ALA A 299 1.46 -11.21 9.54
N ALA A 300 1.09 -10.00 10.00
CA ALA A 300 1.51 -9.49 11.29
C ALA A 300 0.95 -10.31 12.47
N GLU A 301 -0.25 -10.84 12.36
CA GLU A 301 -0.91 -11.68 13.38
C GLU A 301 -0.44 -13.13 13.39
N ASN A 302 0.22 -13.61 12.33
CA ASN A 302 0.65 -14.99 12.21
C ASN A 302 1.96 -15.23 13.00
N ASN A 303 1.84 -15.80 14.20
CA ASN A 303 2.98 -16.14 15.06
C ASN A 303 3.83 -17.32 14.57
N GLU A 304 3.37 -18.07 13.56
CA GLU A 304 4.13 -19.17 12.96
C GLU A 304 5.15 -18.66 11.93
N LEU A 305 4.95 -17.45 11.40
CA LEU A 305 5.91 -16.80 10.51
C LEU A 305 7.09 -16.21 11.31
N PRO A 306 8.32 -16.30 10.80
CA PRO A 306 9.45 -15.62 11.42
C PRO A 306 9.26 -14.09 11.37
N PRO A 307 9.77 -13.31 12.34
CA PRO A 307 9.51 -11.87 12.43
C PRO A 307 9.80 -11.07 11.16
N PHE A 308 10.84 -11.45 10.39
CA PHE A 308 11.19 -10.76 9.15
C PHE A 308 10.16 -10.95 8.01
N ARG A 309 9.29 -11.97 8.09
CA ARG A 309 8.14 -12.17 7.17
C ARG A 309 6.84 -11.56 7.70
N ARG A 310 6.74 -11.35 9.01
CA ARG A 310 5.56 -10.76 9.67
C ARG A 310 5.53 -9.25 9.55
N TYR A 311 6.70 -8.61 9.67
CA TYR A 311 6.82 -7.17 9.75
C TYR A 311 7.51 -6.65 8.49
N MET A 312 6.71 -6.06 7.61
CA MET A 312 7.23 -5.23 6.53
C MET A 312 7.98 -4.05 7.15
N ASP A 313 9.24 -3.84 6.76
CA ASP A 313 10.06 -2.74 7.28
C ASP A 313 10.11 -1.60 6.26
N ASP A 314 9.43 -0.51 6.58
CA ASP A 314 9.22 0.68 5.76
C ASP A 314 10.26 1.77 6.01
N LYS A 315 11.31 1.52 6.80
CA LYS A 315 12.08 2.61 7.44
C LYS A 315 13.28 3.13 6.65
N ARG A 316 13.67 2.50 5.53
CA ARG A 316 14.90 2.86 4.77
C ARG A 316 14.79 2.64 3.25
N TYR A 317 13.83 3.31 2.61
CA TYR A 317 13.59 3.21 1.16
C TYR A 317 14.78 3.64 0.26
N SER A 318 15.74 4.42 0.77
CA SER A 318 16.87 4.94 -0.01
C SER A 318 18.06 3.98 -0.19
N GLU A 319 18.03 2.80 0.43
CA GLU A 319 19.11 1.80 0.38
C GLU A 319 18.73 0.63 -0.57
N ALA A 320 18.59 0.88 -1.88
CA ALA A 320 18.43 -0.18 -2.90
C ALA A 320 19.81 -0.68 -3.41
N PRO A 321 20.04 -1.99 -3.63
CA PRO A 321 19.14 -3.14 -3.43
C PRO A 321 19.27 -3.78 -2.02
N GLY A 322 19.64 -3.01 -0.99
CA GLY A 322 20.18 -3.51 0.28
C GLY A 322 19.22 -4.19 1.26
N ARG A 323 17.97 -4.53 0.89
CA ARG A 323 17.06 -5.27 1.79
C ARG A 323 16.22 -6.32 1.07
N TYR A 324 15.92 -7.40 1.81
CA TYR A 324 14.96 -8.46 1.45
C TYR A 324 13.74 -7.84 0.79
N PRO A 325 13.31 -8.36 -0.38
CA PRO A 325 12.35 -7.66 -1.21
C PRO A 325 11.08 -7.40 -0.40
N ILE A 326 10.73 -6.12 -0.27
CA ILE A 326 9.31 -5.76 -0.21
C ILE A 326 8.79 -6.29 -1.55
N ASP A 327 8.06 -7.41 -1.54
CA ASP A 327 7.57 -8.02 -2.78
C ASP A 327 6.48 -7.10 -3.37
N GLY A 328 6.91 -6.01 -4.00
CA GLY A 328 6.04 -4.93 -4.45
C GLY A 328 4.95 -5.46 -5.37
N ALA A 329 5.29 -6.38 -6.28
CA ALA A 329 4.30 -7.06 -7.09
C ALA A 329 3.29 -7.91 -6.30
N PHE A 330 3.69 -8.56 -5.20
CA PHE A 330 2.71 -9.24 -4.36
C PHE A 330 1.81 -8.24 -3.63
N ILE A 331 2.41 -7.26 -2.96
CA ILE A 331 1.70 -6.32 -2.09
C ILE A 331 0.74 -5.45 -2.90
N GLU A 332 1.27 -4.80 -3.94
CA GLU A 332 0.52 -3.87 -4.79
C GLU A 332 -0.36 -4.61 -5.78
N GLY A 333 0.11 -5.77 -6.27
CA GLY A 333 -0.71 -6.66 -7.09
C GLY A 333 -1.91 -7.20 -6.32
N TRP A 334 -1.77 -7.50 -5.03
CA TRP A 334 -2.90 -7.88 -4.17
C TRP A 334 -3.88 -6.73 -4.01
N GLY A 335 -3.40 -5.51 -3.73
CA GLY A 335 -4.26 -4.32 -3.64
C GLY A 335 -5.09 -4.11 -4.92
N LEU A 336 -4.44 -4.17 -6.08
CA LEU A 336 -5.10 -3.99 -7.38
C LEU A 336 -5.99 -5.21 -7.74
N TYR A 337 -5.61 -6.43 -7.35
CA TYR A 337 -6.46 -7.60 -7.47
C TYR A 337 -7.73 -7.47 -6.62
N ALA A 338 -7.62 -6.93 -5.40
CA ALA A 338 -8.74 -6.69 -4.50
C ALA A 338 -9.74 -5.70 -5.09
N GLU A 339 -9.28 -4.65 -5.79
CA GLU A 339 -10.16 -3.75 -6.56
C GLU A 339 -11.02 -4.53 -7.56
N SER A 340 -10.44 -5.52 -8.25
CA SER A 340 -11.17 -6.32 -9.24
C SER A 340 -12.28 -7.20 -8.65
N LEU A 341 -12.28 -7.44 -7.33
CA LEU A 341 -13.31 -8.21 -6.63
C LEU A 341 -14.59 -7.40 -6.36
N GLY A 342 -14.60 -6.09 -6.64
CA GLY A 342 -15.71 -5.23 -6.23
C GLY A 342 -17.08 -5.67 -6.72
N HIS A 343 -17.22 -6.17 -7.95
CA HIS A 343 -18.51 -6.71 -8.43
C HIS A 343 -18.97 -7.93 -7.63
N GLU A 344 -18.06 -8.83 -7.26
CA GLU A 344 -18.34 -10.01 -6.44
C GLU A 344 -18.72 -9.62 -5.00
N LEU A 345 -18.31 -8.43 -4.56
CA LEU A 345 -18.60 -7.80 -3.26
C LEU A 345 -19.75 -6.77 -3.31
N GLY A 346 -20.51 -6.71 -4.41
CA GLY A 346 -21.67 -5.81 -4.54
C GLY A 346 -21.33 -4.32 -4.71
N LEU A 347 -20.11 -4.01 -5.15
CA LEU A 347 -19.66 -2.67 -5.55
C LEU A 347 -19.80 -2.46 -7.06
N TYR A 348 -19.47 -1.26 -7.54
CA TYR A 348 -19.51 -0.86 -8.95
C TYR A 348 -20.88 -1.05 -9.60
N THR A 349 -21.91 -0.73 -8.83
CA THR A 349 -23.32 -0.90 -9.21
C THR A 349 -23.84 0.16 -10.18
N SER A 350 -23.16 1.31 -10.27
CA SER A 350 -23.44 2.36 -11.24
C SER A 350 -22.34 2.46 -12.29
N PRO A 351 -22.66 2.90 -13.52
CA PRO A 351 -21.66 3.15 -14.56
C PRO A 351 -20.54 4.09 -14.08
N TYR A 352 -20.84 5.12 -13.30
CA TYR A 352 -19.85 6.05 -12.75
C TYR A 352 -18.88 5.38 -11.76
N GLN A 353 -19.37 4.47 -10.91
CA GLN A 353 -18.50 3.71 -10.01
C GLN A 353 -17.57 2.78 -10.80
N LEU A 354 -18.10 2.15 -11.86
CA LEU A 354 -17.29 1.32 -12.75
C LEU A 354 -16.23 2.15 -13.49
N ILE A 355 -16.58 3.35 -13.97
CA ILE A 355 -15.63 4.31 -14.55
C ILE A 355 -14.50 4.61 -13.56
N GLY A 356 -14.81 4.94 -12.31
CA GLY A 356 -13.79 5.22 -11.30
C GLY A 356 -12.84 4.05 -11.03
N ARG A 357 -13.35 2.81 -11.03
CA ARG A 357 -12.50 1.61 -10.95
C ARG A 357 -11.63 1.43 -12.19
N LEU A 358 -12.20 1.59 -13.38
CA LEU A 358 -11.45 1.47 -14.63
C LEU A 358 -10.38 2.55 -14.75
N ASP A 359 -10.63 3.75 -14.24
CA ASP A 359 -9.66 4.84 -14.23
C ASP A 359 -8.49 4.56 -13.28
N ALA A 360 -8.80 4.08 -12.07
CA ALA A 360 -7.78 3.62 -11.12
C ALA A 360 -6.89 2.52 -11.73
N GLU A 361 -7.50 1.56 -12.44
CA GLU A 361 -6.80 0.49 -13.15
C GLU A 361 -5.99 1.01 -14.34
N MET A 362 -6.54 1.92 -15.13
CA MET A 362 -5.89 2.58 -16.26
C MET A 362 -4.62 3.30 -15.81
N PHE A 363 -4.67 3.99 -14.67
CA PHE A 363 -3.51 4.65 -14.08
C PHE A 363 -2.36 3.66 -13.83
N ARG A 364 -2.66 2.47 -13.28
CA ARG A 364 -1.65 1.42 -13.05
C ARG A 364 -1.20 0.73 -14.34
N ALA A 365 -2.04 0.65 -15.37
CA ALA A 365 -1.62 0.17 -16.69
C ALA A 365 -0.65 1.16 -17.37
N CYS A 366 -0.93 2.47 -17.28
CA CYS A 366 -0.06 3.52 -17.79
C CYS A 366 1.31 3.52 -17.11
N ARG A 367 1.39 3.18 -15.81
CA ARG A 367 2.66 3.02 -15.09
C ARG A 367 3.62 2.05 -15.78
N LEU A 368 3.12 0.94 -16.35
CA LEU A 368 3.97 -0.01 -17.08
C LEU A 368 4.64 0.65 -18.29
N VAL A 369 3.84 1.39 -19.06
CA VAL A 369 4.28 2.05 -20.30
C VAL A 369 5.21 3.21 -20.01
N VAL A 370 4.88 4.02 -19.00
CA VAL A 370 5.64 5.23 -18.65
C VAL A 370 6.98 4.90 -17.99
N ASP A 371 7.01 3.96 -17.04
CA ASP A 371 8.25 3.59 -16.35
C ASP A 371 9.28 3.02 -17.34
N THR A 372 8.86 2.05 -18.16
CA THR A 372 9.67 1.49 -19.24
C THR A 372 9.93 2.51 -20.36
N GLY A 373 8.99 3.41 -20.61
CA GLY A 373 9.13 4.53 -21.53
C GLY A 373 10.33 5.40 -21.16
N ILE A 374 10.37 5.86 -19.91
CA ILE A 374 11.44 6.72 -19.37
C ILE A 374 12.76 5.96 -19.34
N HIS A 375 12.78 4.74 -18.82
CA HIS A 375 14.01 4.05 -18.48
C HIS A 375 14.57 3.14 -19.57
N LYS A 376 13.82 2.88 -20.64
CA LYS A 376 14.26 2.02 -21.76
C LYS A 376 13.98 2.63 -23.13
N MET A 377 12.79 3.22 -23.33
CA MET A 377 12.35 3.71 -24.65
C MET A 377 12.74 5.17 -24.93
N GLY A 378 13.47 5.82 -24.02
CA GLY A 378 13.96 7.18 -24.19
C GLY A 378 12.89 8.28 -24.10
N TRP A 379 11.79 8.03 -23.40
CA TRP A 379 10.73 9.04 -23.22
C TRP A 379 11.18 10.17 -22.29
N THR A 380 10.76 11.38 -22.64
CA THR A 380 10.89 12.55 -21.76
C THR A 380 9.78 12.58 -20.72
N VAL A 381 9.99 13.35 -19.65
CA VAL A 381 8.95 13.63 -18.63
C VAL A 381 7.66 14.15 -19.28
N GLN A 382 7.77 15.03 -20.27
CA GLN A 382 6.62 15.61 -20.96
C GLN A 382 5.87 14.58 -21.80
N GLN A 383 6.57 13.67 -22.48
CA GLN A 383 5.93 12.56 -23.21
C GLN A 383 5.19 11.64 -22.24
N SER A 384 5.79 11.32 -21.10
CA SER A 384 5.17 10.50 -20.06
C SER A 384 3.92 11.15 -19.45
N ILE A 385 3.98 12.45 -19.14
CA ILE A 385 2.82 13.20 -18.64
C ILE A 385 1.70 13.22 -19.70
N ALA A 386 2.05 13.50 -20.96
CA ALA A 386 1.08 13.54 -22.05
C ALA A 386 0.39 12.18 -22.24
N TYR A 387 1.16 11.08 -22.19
CA TYR A 387 0.63 9.73 -22.32
C TYR A 387 -0.39 9.40 -21.22
N MET A 388 -0.07 9.70 -19.95
CA MET A 388 -1.01 9.46 -18.85
C MET A 388 -2.25 10.36 -18.94
N ALA A 389 -2.08 11.63 -19.31
CA ALA A 389 -3.18 12.58 -19.46
C ALA A 389 -4.10 12.28 -20.65
N GLU A 390 -3.61 11.55 -21.65
CA GLU A 390 -4.44 11.06 -22.76
C GLU A 390 -5.32 9.87 -22.37
N HIS A 391 -4.91 9.09 -21.36
CA HIS A 391 -5.55 7.82 -21.04
C HIS A 391 -6.27 7.78 -19.69
N SER A 392 -5.93 8.65 -18.74
CA SER A 392 -6.54 8.69 -17.40
C SER A 392 -7.31 9.98 -17.14
N ALA A 393 -8.24 9.91 -16.19
CA ALA A 393 -9.01 11.04 -15.65
C ALA A 393 -8.32 11.69 -14.43
N ASP A 394 -7.02 11.48 -14.21
CA ASP A 394 -6.33 12.18 -13.13
C ASP A 394 -5.93 13.59 -13.58
N ASN A 395 -5.79 14.50 -12.63
CA ASN A 395 -5.36 15.86 -12.93
C ASN A 395 -3.86 15.91 -13.28
N ILE A 396 -3.49 16.83 -14.16
CA ILE A 396 -2.12 16.99 -14.68
C ILE A 396 -1.09 17.17 -13.54
N GLN A 397 -1.47 17.83 -12.44
CA GLN A 397 -0.55 18.06 -11.32
C GLN A 397 -0.21 16.76 -10.58
N ASN A 398 -1.20 15.89 -10.34
CA ASN A 398 -1.00 14.55 -9.79
C ASN A 398 -0.16 13.69 -10.74
N ILE A 399 -0.50 13.67 -12.03
CA ILE A 399 0.26 12.95 -13.06
C ILE A 399 1.73 13.40 -13.08
N ALA A 400 1.98 14.71 -13.07
CA ALA A 400 3.33 15.24 -13.07
C ALA A 400 4.12 14.84 -11.81
N THR A 401 3.46 14.85 -10.64
CA THR A 401 4.06 14.41 -9.38
C THR A 401 4.45 12.93 -9.44
N GLU A 402 3.57 12.11 -9.99
CA GLU A 402 3.78 10.67 -10.15
C GLU A 402 4.86 10.34 -11.19
N VAL A 403 4.91 11.03 -12.33
CA VAL A 403 5.99 10.86 -13.32
C VAL A 403 7.36 11.20 -12.72
N LYS A 404 7.45 12.26 -11.88
CA LYS A 404 8.70 12.58 -11.15
C LYS A 404 9.10 11.47 -10.19
N ARG A 405 8.13 10.83 -9.52
CA ARG A 405 8.37 9.64 -8.71
C ARG A 405 8.93 8.50 -9.55
N TYR A 406 8.37 8.23 -10.74
CA TYR A 406 8.85 7.15 -11.61
C TYR A 406 10.30 7.38 -12.06
N CYS A 407 10.66 8.63 -12.38
CA CYS A 407 12.05 9.01 -12.66
C CYS A 407 13.00 8.71 -11.47
N THR A 408 12.50 8.87 -10.25
CA THR A 408 13.27 8.72 -9.00
C THR A 408 13.37 7.27 -8.55
N TRP A 409 12.37 6.44 -8.85
CA TRP A 409 12.24 5.08 -8.35
C TRP A 409 11.96 4.08 -9.50
N PRO A 410 13.00 3.77 -10.30
CA PRO A 410 12.84 2.98 -11.51
C PRO A 410 12.28 1.59 -11.23
N GLY A 411 11.30 1.16 -12.01
CA GLY A 411 10.72 -0.18 -11.98
C GLY A 411 9.63 -0.38 -10.92
N GLN A 412 9.58 0.43 -9.86
CA GLN A 412 8.62 0.23 -8.76
C GLN A 412 7.17 0.35 -9.24
N ALA A 413 6.90 1.30 -10.14
CA ALA A 413 5.57 1.53 -10.69
C ALA A 413 5.04 0.33 -11.49
N THR A 414 5.93 -0.56 -11.94
CA THR A 414 5.56 -1.75 -12.73
C THR A 414 5.01 -2.90 -11.87
N GLY A 415 5.35 -2.93 -10.57
CA GLY A 415 4.95 -4.01 -9.67
C GLY A 415 3.44 -4.16 -9.54
N TYR A 416 2.69 -3.04 -9.52
CA TYR A 416 1.24 -3.01 -9.36
C TYR A 416 0.51 -3.90 -10.37
N LYS A 417 0.61 -3.54 -11.67
CA LYS A 417 -0.15 -4.22 -12.72
C LYS A 417 0.44 -5.58 -13.08
N ILE A 418 1.77 -5.75 -13.05
CA ILE A 418 2.39 -7.06 -13.24
C ILE A 418 1.95 -8.04 -12.15
N GLY A 419 1.92 -7.59 -10.89
CA GLY A 419 1.48 -8.39 -9.77
C GLY A 419 0.02 -8.80 -9.84
N GLU A 420 -0.86 -7.86 -10.17
CA GLU A 420 -2.30 -8.13 -10.32
C GLU A 420 -2.59 -9.12 -11.45
N LEU A 421 -1.96 -8.93 -12.63
CA LEU A 421 -2.09 -9.84 -13.75
C LEU A 421 -1.65 -11.25 -13.38
N GLU A 422 -0.57 -11.38 -12.61
CA GLU A 422 -0.06 -12.66 -12.16
C GLU A 422 -0.98 -13.33 -11.13
N ILE A 423 -1.48 -12.60 -10.13
CA ILE A 423 -2.47 -13.13 -9.18
C ILE A 423 -3.75 -13.57 -9.90
N ARG A 424 -4.22 -12.80 -10.90
CA ARG A 424 -5.37 -13.19 -11.73
C ARG A 424 -5.08 -14.44 -12.56
N ARG A 425 -3.88 -14.57 -13.11
CA ARG A 425 -3.44 -15.79 -13.82
C ARG A 425 -3.45 -16.99 -12.88
N LEU A 426 -2.94 -16.85 -11.66
CA LEU A 426 -2.92 -17.90 -10.64
C LEU A 426 -4.32 -18.27 -10.17
N ARG A 427 -5.21 -17.28 -9.94
CA ARG A 427 -6.64 -17.52 -9.67
C ARG A 427 -7.24 -18.37 -10.79
N ALA A 428 -7.07 -17.95 -12.04
CA ALA A 428 -7.64 -18.66 -13.17
C ALA A 428 -7.06 -20.08 -13.34
N LYS A 429 -5.76 -20.27 -13.07
CA LYS A 429 -5.08 -21.58 -13.04
C LYS A 429 -5.70 -22.48 -11.97
N PHE A 430 -5.83 -21.98 -10.74
CA PHE A 430 -6.43 -22.68 -9.62
C PHE A 430 -7.88 -23.09 -9.92
N MET A 431 -8.72 -22.14 -10.34
CA MET A 431 -10.14 -22.40 -10.61
C MET A 431 -10.34 -23.44 -11.73
N ARG A 432 -9.51 -23.39 -12.79
CA ARG A 432 -9.57 -24.40 -13.87
C ARG A 432 -9.14 -25.78 -13.39
N ALA A 433 -8.10 -25.87 -12.57
CA ALA A 433 -7.57 -27.14 -12.10
C ALA A 433 -8.48 -27.82 -11.07
N MET A 434 -9.12 -27.03 -10.19
CA MET A 434 -10.05 -27.51 -9.17
C MET A 434 -11.47 -27.79 -9.73
N GLY A 435 -11.79 -27.26 -10.91
CA GLY A 435 -13.02 -27.58 -11.63
C GLY A 435 -14.30 -27.05 -10.95
N PRO A 436 -15.45 -27.72 -11.12
CA PRO A 436 -16.75 -27.25 -10.61
C PRO A 436 -16.83 -27.07 -9.10
N ASN A 437 -15.96 -27.75 -8.34
CA ASN A 437 -15.91 -27.66 -6.87
C ASN A 437 -14.88 -26.64 -6.38
N ALA A 438 -14.29 -25.83 -7.27
CA ALA A 438 -13.29 -24.84 -6.90
C ALA A 438 -13.87 -23.81 -5.92
N ASP A 439 -13.23 -23.67 -4.76
CA ASP A 439 -13.56 -22.66 -3.77
C ASP A 439 -12.54 -21.52 -3.81
N LEU A 440 -12.99 -20.32 -4.18
CA LEU A 440 -12.12 -19.14 -4.23
C LEU A 440 -11.53 -18.79 -2.86
N ARG A 441 -12.20 -19.17 -1.77
CA ARG A 441 -11.72 -18.96 -0.40
C ARG A 441 -10.41 -19.71 -0.16
N GLU A 442 -10.28 -20.92 -0.70
CA GLU A 442 -9.03 -21.70 -0.61
C GLU A 442 -7.89 -21.00 -1.35
N PHE A 443 -8.16 -20.49 -2.56
CA PHE A 443 -7.16 -19.71 -3.29
C PHE A 443 -6.68 -18.50 -2.50
N HIS A 444 -7.59 -17.72 -1.91
CA HIS A 444 -7.21 -16.58 -1.08
C HIS A 444 -6.45 -16.98 0.19
N GLU A 445 -6.74 -18.13 0.80
CA GLU A 445 -5.93 -18.64 1.91
C GLU A 445 -4.49 -18.92 1.49
N LEU A 446 -4.28 -19.58 0.34
CA LEU A 446 -2.93 -19.88 -0.18
C LEU A 446 -2.11 -18.61 -0.39
N VAL A 447 -2.74 -17.58 -0.96
CA VAL A 447 -2.09 -16.29 -1.23
C VAL A 447 -1.78 -15.53 0.05
N LEU A 448 -2.73 -15.44 0.99
CA LEU A 448 -2.63 -14.49 2.11
C LEU A 448 -1.96 -15.05 3.38
N LEU A 449 -2.19 -16.32 3.72
CA LEU A 449 -1.79 -16.85 5.03
C LEU A 449 -0.29 -17.11 5.16
N ASN A 450 0.42 -17.08 4.04
CA ASN A 450 1.88 -17.18 3.98
C ASN A 450 2.58 -15.82 4.07
N GLY A 451 1.85 -14.71 4.22
CA GLY A 451 2.41 -13.36 4.15
C GLY A 451 2.97 -13.03 2.77
N SER A 452 3.66 -11.89 2.66
CA SER A 452 4.26 -11.47 1.39
C SER A 452 5.30 -12.47 0.91
N LEU A 453 5.18 -12.85 -0.36
CA LEU A 453 6.06 -13.79 -1.04
C LEU A 453 6.28 -13.33 -2.48
N PRO A 454 7.45 -13.64 -3.07
CA PRO A 454 7.60 -13.57 -4.51
C PRO A 454 6.52 -14.40 -5.20
N LEU A 455 5.90 -13.86 -6.26
CA LEU A 455 4.74 -14.48 -6.89
C LEU A 455 5.02 -15.86 -7.50
N TYR A 456 6.28 -16.16 -7.87
CA TYR A 456 6.65 -17.51 -8.30
C TYR A 456 6.56 -18.55 -7.16
N ILE A 457 6.81 -18.16 -5.90
CA ILE A 457 6.57 -19.04 -4.74
C ILE A 457 5.06 -19.22 -4.51
N VAL A 458 4.26 -18.17 -4.73
CA VAL A 458 2.79 -18.29 -4.66
C VAL A 458 2.29 -19.26 -5.73
N GLU A 459 2.87 -19.26 -6.93
CA GLU A 459 2.58 -20.26 -7.96
C GLU A 459 2.92 -21.69 -7.51
N GLU A 460 4.08 -21.90 -6.87
CA GLU A 460 4.47 -23.20 -6.31
C GLU A 460 3.44 -23.69 -5.28
N LEU A 461 2.99 -22.82 -4.37
CA LEU A 461 1.96 -23.16 -3.38
C LEU A 461 0.62 -23.55 -4.03
N VAL A 462 0.22 -22.83 -5.08
CA VAL A 462 -0.98 -23.16 -5.87
C VAL A 462 -0.84 -24.53 -6.53
N ASP A 463 0.32 -24.81 -7.12
CA ASP A 463 0.59 -26.08 -7.80
C ASP A 463 0.64 -27.26 -6.84
N GLU A 464 1.23 -27.08 -5.66
CA GLU A 464 1.24 -28.08 -4.59
C GLU A 464 -0.17 -28.39 -4.09
N HIS A 465 -1.01 -27.37 -3.87
CA HIS A 465 -2.40 -27.56 -3.44
C HIS A 465 -3.21 -28.33 -4.48
N VAL A 466 -3.11 -27.94 -5.75
CA VAL A 466 -3.80 -28.61 -6.87
C VAL A 466 -3.37 -30.08 -6.98
N LYS A 467 -2.07 -30.37 -6.87
CA LYS A 467 -1.56 -31.75 -6.88
C LYS A 467 -2.08 -32.57 -5.71
N SER A 468 -2.09 -31.99 -4.51
CA SER A 468 -2.61 -32.64 -3.30
C SER A 468 -4.10 -32.95 -3.42
N ALA A 469 -4.90 -32.00 -3.90
CA ALA A 469 -6.33 -32.18 -4.10
C ALA A 469 -6.65 -33.28 -5.13
N ALA A 470 -5.85 -33.39 -6.20
CA ALA A 470 -5.99 -34.43 -7.20
C ALA A 470 -5.60 -35.84 -6.68
N ALA A 471 -4.70 -35.91 -5.69
CA ALA A 471 -4.24 -37.16 -5.09
C ALA A 471 -5.16 -37.66 -3.95
N ALA A 472 -6.02 -36.80 -3.41
CA ALA A 472 -6.98 -37.19 -2.38
C ALA A 472 -8.02 -38.17 -2.98
N PRO A 473 -8.29 -39.33 -2.34
CA PRO A 473 -9.33 -40.24 -2.80
C PRO A 473 -10.68 -39.51 -2.83
N SER A 474 -11.41 -39.59 -3.95
CA SER A 474 -12.74 -39.01 -4.00
C SER A 474 -13.61 -39.66 -2.93
N GLN A 475 -14.19 -38.87 -2.03
CA GLN A 475 -15.14 -39.37 -1.02
C GLN A 475 -16.46 -39.87 -1.64
N ALA A 476 -16.54 -40.05 -2.97
CA ALA A 476 -17.73 -40.44 -3.70
C ALA A 476 -17.92 -41.96 -3.85
N SER A 477 -17.19 -42.80 -3.13
CA SER A 477 -17.34 -44.27 -3.22
C SER A 477 -17.19 -45.01 -1.90
N LEU A 478 -17.84 -44.50 -0.85
CA LEU A 478 -18.24 -45.28 0.31
C LEU A 478 -19.77 -45.30 0.40
N GLU A 479 -20.43 -45.81 -0.64
CA GLU A 479 -21.75 -46.40 -0.45
C GLU A 479 -21.56 -47.69 0.34
N VAL A 480 -22.00 -47.67 1.59
CA VAL A 480 -22.07 -48.84 2.46
C VAL A 480 -23.13 -49.79 1.88
N SER A 481 -22.69 -50.72 1.03
CA SER A 481 -23.43 -51.94 0.75
C SER A 481 -23.05 -52.99 1.79
N GLY A 482 -23.99 -53.35 2.66
CA GLY A 482 -23.75 -54.40 3.64
C GLY A 482 -24.81 -54.42 4.73
N GLU A 483 -26.01 -54.86 4.38
CA GLU A 483 -26.90 -55.51 5.33
C GLU A 483 -26.13 -56.64 6.02
N ASP A 484 -26.04 -56.63 7.35
CA ASP A 484 -25.98 -57.88 8.09
C ASP A 484 -26.67 -57.73 9.45
N ARG A 485 -27.60 -58.66 9.67
CA ARG A 485 -28.48 -58.76 10.83
C ARG A 485 -27.75 -59.39 12.02
N ILE A 486 -27.93 -58.76 13.18
CA ILE A 486 -28.24 -59.32 14.52
C ILE A 486 -27.60 -60.66 14.88
N GLN A 487 -26.75 -60.67 15.91
CA GLN A 487 -26.88 -61.64 17.01
C GLN A 487 -26.62 -61.00 18.38
N ASP A 488 -27.60 -61.22 19.24
CA ASP A 488 -27.74 -60.88 20.64
C ASP A 488 -26.88 -61.83 21.51
N GLN A 489 -26.04 -61.28 22.39
CA GLN A 489 -25.68 -61.89 23.67
C GLN A 489 -25.39 -60.79 24.70
N GLY A 490 -26.27 -60.69 25.71
CA GLY A 490 -26.11 -59.79 26.84
C GLY A 490 -25.09 -60.27 27.88
N ALA A 491 -24.52 -59.32 28.63
CA ALA A 491 -24.57 -59.30 30.10
C ALA A 491 -23.78 -58.11 30.69
N SER A 492 -24.50 -57.33 31.51
CA SER A 492 -24.09 -56.63 32.74
C SER A 492 -22.84 -55.73 32.77
N GLY A 493 -23.06 -54.46 33.06
CA GLY A 493 -22.02 -53.56 33.56
C GLY A 493 -22.50 -52.14 33.82
N LYS A 494 -23.23 -51.93 34.93
CA LYS A 494 -23.61 -50.61 35.46
C LYS A 494 -22.41 -49.66 35.56
N LYS A 495 -22.55 -48.41 35.10
CA LYS A 495 -22.28 -47.15 35.84
C LYS A 495 -22.39 -45.91 34.93
N GLY A 496 -23.04 -44.87 35.44
CA GLY A 496 -22.83 -43.47 35.03
C GLY A 496 -23.91 -42.84 34.15
N ILE A 497 -25.06 -42.53 34.74
CA ILE A 497 -26.01 -41.53 34.21
C ILE A 497 -25.59 -40.19 34.81
N GLU A 498 -25.19 -39.23 33.99
CA GLU A 498 -25.36 -37.80 34.28
C GLU A 498 -25.61 -37.03 32.98
N GLN A 499 -26.88 -36.64 32.85
CA GLN A 499 -27.52 -35.53 32.16
C GLN A 499 -26.87 -34.86 30.94
N ILE A 500 -27.60 -35.02 29.83
CA ILE A 500 -27.76 -34.04 28.75
C ILE A 500 -28.75 -32.98 29.20
N SER A 501 -28.39 -31.70 29.16
CA SER A 501 -29.34 -30.63 28.84
C SER A 501 -28.64 -29.38 28.25
N GLY A 502 -28.97 -29.13 26.98
CA GLY A 502 -29.36 -27.82 26.46
C GLY A 502 -28.40 -26.63 26.53
N TYR A 503 -27.72 -26.35 25.43
CA TYR A 503 -27.62 -25.01 24.83
C TYR A 503 -27.48 -25.25 23.31
N GLY A 504 -28.42 -24.89 22.44
CA GLY A 504 -29.18 -23.64 22.44
C GLY A 504 -28.50 -22.71 21.44
N VAL A 505 -28.92 -22.83 20.18
CA VAL A 505 -28.56 -21.97 19.04
C VAL A 505 -28.97 -20.52 19.38
N LEU A 506 -28.10 -19.77 20.07
CA LEU A 506 -28.18 -18.31 20.22
C LEU A 506 -26.90 -17.79 20.90
N GLY A 507 -25.80 -17.73 20.17
CA GLY A 507 -24.52 -17.31 20.76
C GLY A 507 -23.38 -17.08 19.77
N VAL A 508 -23.66 -16.54 18.58
CA VAL A 508 -22.58 -16.19 17.61
C VAL A 508 -22.80 -14.83 16.91
N MET A 509 -23.82 -14.05 17.28
CA MET A 509 -24.05 -12.70 16.72
C MET A 509 -23.52 -11.56 17.62
N THR A 510 -22.72 -11.87 18.65
CA THR A 510 -22.19 -10.86 19.60
C THR A 510 -20.72 -11.07 19.90
N ALA A 511 -19.87 -11.02 18.87
CA ALA A 511 -18.41 -10.91 19.03
C ALA A 511 -17.73 -10.15 17.87
N LEU A 512 -18.45 -9.23 17.23
CA LEU A 512 -17.91 -8.21 16.33
C LEU A 512 -18.11 -6.82 16.96
N ALA A 513 -17.63 -6.65 18.19
CA ALA A 513 -17.52 -5.33 18.80
C ALA A 513 -16.18 -4.72 18.41
N LEU A 514 -16.08 -4.20 17.17
CA LEU A 514 -15.03 -3.25 16.81
C LEU A 514 -15.32 -1.94 17.54
N VAL A 515 -14.44 -1.55 18.47
CA VAL A 515 -14.42 -0.21 19.03
C VAL A 515 -13.89 0.73 17.95
N PHE A 516 -14.81 1.36 17.20
CA PHE A 516 -14.47 2.54 16.41
C PHE A 516 -14.15 3.68 17.37
N VAL A 517 -12.87 4.02 17.50
CA VAL A 517 -12.45 5.19 18.27
C VAL A 517 -12.74 6.43 17.44
N PHE A 518 -13.86 7.10 17.73
CA PHE A 518 -14.11 8.47 17.29
C PHE A 518 -13.26 9.42 18.14
N THR A 519 -12.03 9.71 17.72
CA THR A 519 -11.32 10.88 18.27
C THR A 519 -11.87 12.14 17.63
N GLN A 520 -12.94 12.71 18.20
CA GLN A 520 -13.16 14.15 18.11
C GLN A 520 -12.25 14.82 19.13
N ARG A 521 -11.17 15.49 18.68
CA ARG A 521 -10.48 16.48 19.51
C ARG A 521 -11.13 17.83 19.26
N ARG A 522 -11.69 18.39 20.35
CA ARG A 522 -11.98 19.82 20.50
C ARG A 522 -10.69 20.63 20.46
#